data_AF-E3BFX1-F1
#
_entry.id   AF-E3BFX1-F1
#
_cell.length_a   1.000
_cell.length_b   1.000
_cell.length_c   1.000
_cell.angle_alpha   90.00
_cell.angle_beta   90.00
_cell.angle_gamma   90.00
#
_symmetry.space_group_name_H-M   'P 1'
#
loop_
_entity.id
_entity.type
_entity.pdbx_description
1 polymer ?
#
loop_
_entity_poly.entity_id
_entity_poly.type
_entity_poly.pdbx_seq_one_letter_code
_entity_poly.pdbx_strand_id
1 'polypeptide(L)'
;MTPEKHLLEWQTSQTIAETISPILGQLYRDKGVEVLLFGKTLVNAATIDIIKAHRLARRYTGQSLSPEQTLPLIKTLASMELSPCRVDIGQLAHTFWQERDDEHGVKDYLHTSLLNAMNGQSITEPRDVVLYGFGRIGR
;
A
#
# COMPACT_ATOMS: atom_id res chain seq x y z
N MET A 1 24.27 1.57 14.73
CA MET A 1 23.05 2.37 15.01
C MET A 1 22.88 2.41 16.51
N THR A 2 22.58 3.56 17.13
CA THR A 2 22.47 3.66 18.60
C THR A 2 21.12 3.12 19.09
N PRO A 3 21.00 2.65 20.35
CA PRO A 3 19.72 2.22 20.92
C PRO A 3 18.63 3.30 20.83
N GLU A 4 18.99 4.56 21.02
CA GLU A 4 18.11 5.71 20.89
C GLU A 4 17.54 5.87 19.48
N LYS A 5 18.38 5.67 18.45
CA LYS A 5 17.94 5.73 17.05
C LYS A 5 16.97 4.60 16.72
N HIS A 6 17.21 3.39 17.23
CA HIS A 6 16.27 2.28 17.05
C HIS A 6 14.92 2.53 17.72
N LEU A 7 14.91 3.12 18.92
CA LEU A 7 13.68 3.48 19.62
C LEU A 7 12.91 4.53 18.83
N LEU A 8 13.60 5.57 18.35
CA LEU A 8 12.99 6.63 17.55
C LEU A 8 12.38 6.08 16.26
N GLU A 9 13.13 5.29 15.48
CA GLU A 9 12.62 4.65 14.25
C GLU A 9 11.37 3.80 14.51
N TRP A 10 11.35 3.07 15.62
CA TRP A 10 10.18 2.28 16.01
C TRP A 10 8.97 3.16 16.37
N GLN A 11 9.18 4.23 17.14
CA GLN A 11 8.12 5.18 17.50
C GLN A 11 7.55 5.90 16.26
N THR A 12 8.40 6.28 15.31
CA THR A 12 7.97 6.88 14.03
C THR A 12 7.14 5.89 13.23
N SER A 13 7.61 4.65 13.05
CA SER A 13 6.86 3.59 12.37
C SER A 13 5.51 3.32 13.04
N GLN A 14 5.45 3.34 14.37
CA GLN A 14 4.20 3.17 15.11
C GLN A 14 3.23 4.32 14.86
N THR A 15 3.68 5.57 15.00
CA THR A 15 2.86 6.76 14.76
C THR A 15 2.24 6.75 13.36
N ILE A 16 3.02 6.34 12.37
CA ILE A 16 2.55 6.27 10.98
C ILE A 16 1.59 5.11 10.78
N ALA A 17 1.86 3.94 11.35
CA ALA A 17 0.94 2.82 11.27
C ALA A 17 -0.42 3.10 11.96
N GLU A 18 -0.41 3.87 13.05
CA GLU A 18 -1.63 4.38 13.71
C GLU A 18 -2.38 5.36 12.80
N THR A 19 -1.68 6.17 12.01
CA THR A 19 -2.27 7.05 10.99
C THR A 19 -2.84 6.26 9.81
N ILE A 20 -2.18 5.19 9.38
CA ILE A 20 -2.61 4.33 8.26
C ILE A 20 -3.91 3.57 8.61
N SER A 21 -4.00 3.02 9.81
CA SER A 21 -5.10 2.14 10.25
C SER A 21 -6.51 2.66 9.94
N PRO A 22 -6.90 3.90 10.29
CA PRO A 22 -8.23 4.42 9.96
C PRO A 22 -8.46 4.59 8.46
N ILE A 23 -7.42 4.94 7.69
CA ILE A 23 -7.52 5.13 6.23
C ILE A 23 -7.79 3.80 5.54
N LEU A 24 -7.13 2.71 5.98
CA LEU A 24 -7.40 1.36 5.48
C LEU A 24 -8.85 0.95 5.74
N GLY A 25 -9.34 1.21 6.96
CA GLY A 25 -10.73 0.95 7.31
C GLY A 25 -11.72 1.75 6.46
N GLN A 26 -11.39 3.01 6.17
CA GLN A 26 -12.19 3.87 5.29
C GLN A 26 -12.23 3.35 3.84
N LEU A 27 -11.06 3.04 3.26
CA LEU A 27 -10.95 2.48 1.92
C LEU A 27 -11.79 1.20 1.75
N TYR A 28 -11.73 0.31 2.74
CA TYR A 28 -12.48 -0.93 2.71
C TYR A 28 -13.99 -0.71 2.85
N ARG A 29 -14.45 0.10 3.81
CA ARG A 29 -15.88 0.30 4.07
C ARG A 29 -16.58 1.17 3.04
N ASP A 30 -15.93 2.25 2.61
CA ASP A 30 -16.56 3.26 1.76
C ASP A 30 -16.44 2.92 0.27
N LYS A 31 -15.35 2.22 -0.11
CA LYS A 31 -15.02 1.96 -1.52
C LYS A 31 -14.87 0.47 -1.86
N GLY A 32 -14.93 -0.43 -0.88
CA GLY A 32 -14.66 -1.85 -1.10
C GLY A 32 -13.22 -2.12 -1.56
N VAL A 33 -12.28 -1.22 -1.25
CA VAL A 33 -10.87 -1.34 -1.64
C VAL A 33 -10.12 -2.09 -0.54
N GLU A 34 -9.68 -3.31 -0.85
CA GLU A 34 -8.81 -4.10 0.01
C GLU A 34 -7.35 -3.79 -0.29
N VAL A 35 -6.65 -3.22 0.70
CA VAL A 35 -5.23 -2.89 0.57
C VAL A 35 -4.38 -4.05 1.06
N LEU A 36 -3.42 -4.47 0.24
CA LEU A 36 -2.44 -5.50 0.55
C LEU A 36 -1.04 -4.88 0.60
N LEU A 37 -0.13 -5.52 1.33
CA LEU A 37 1.28 -5.21 1.31
C LEU A 37 2.07 -6.50 1.04
N PHE A 38 2.60 -6.62 -0.18
CA PHE A 38 3.23 -7.85 -0.69
C PHE A 38 2.36 -9.09 -0.44
N GLY A 39 1.11 -9.02 -0.90
CA GLY A 39 0.11 -10.08 -0.75
C GLY A 39 -0.50 -10.26 0.64
N LYS A 40 0.00 -9.60 1.69
CA LYS A 40 -0.64 -9.62 3.03
C LYS A 40 -1.73 -8.56 3.10
N THR A 41 -2.98 -8.96 3.33
CA THR A 41 -4.09 -8.01 3.57
C THR A 41 -3.82 -7.15 4.80
N LEU A 42 -4.10 -5.86 4.68
CA LEU A 42 -4.02 -4.90 5.79
C LEU A 42 -5.40 -4.53 6.35
N VAL A 43 -6.49 -5.08 5.78
CA VAL A 43 -7.84 -4.85 6.30
C VAL A 43 -7.94 -5.39 7.73
N ASN A 44 -8.32 -4.52 8.66
CA ASN A 44 -8.38 -4.81 10.10
C ASN A 44 -7.05 -5.28 10.72
N ALA A 45 -5.92 -5.05 10.06
CA ALA A 45 -4.62 -5.36 10.63
C ALA A 45 -4.34 -4.47 11.86
N ALA A 46 -3.78 -5.05 12.92
CA ALA A 46 -3.29 -4.25 14.04
C ALA A 46 -2.11 -3.39 13.59
N THR A 47 -1.86 -2.26 14.26
CA THR A 47 -0.72 -1.37 14.02
C THR A 47 0.61 -2.15 13.92
N ILE A 48 0.82 -3.10 14.83
CA ILE A 48 2.02 -3.94 14.85
C ILE A 48 2.13 -4.83 13.61
N ASP A 49 1.02 -5.28 13.03
CA ASP A 49 1.00 -6.12 11.84
C ASP A 49 1.32 -5.32 10.58
N ILE A 50 0.92 -4.05 10.53
CA ILE A 50 1.31 -3.11 9.47
C ILE A 50 2.82 -2.92 9.49
N ILE A 51 3.42 -2.65 10.66
CA ILE A 51 4.88 -2.50 10.82
C ILE A 51 5.61 -3.79 10.42
N LYS A 52 5.13 -4.95 10.88
CA LYS A 52 5.72 -6.25 10.53
C LYS A 52 5.64 -6.52 9.03
N ALA A 53 4.53 -6.18 8.38
CA ALA A 53 4.37 -6.36 6.94
C ALA A 53 5.44 -5.59 6.16
N HIS A 54 5.69 -4.32 6.53
CA HIS A 54 6.76 -3.50 5.95
C HIS A 54 8.15 -4.13 6.10
N ARG A 55 8.46 -4.70 7.28
CA ARG A 55 9.72 -5.41 7.50
C ARG A 55 9.90 -6.65 6.61
N LEU A 56 8.79 -7.26 6.16
CA LEU A 56 8.84 -8.40 5.25
C LEU A 56 9.14 -7.99 3.80
N ALA A 57 8.98 -6.71 3.43
CA ALA A 57 9.28 -6.20 2.10
C ALA A 57 10.67 -6.63 1.59
N ARG A 58 11.67 -6.54 2.47
CA ARG A 58 13.05 -6.91 2.15
C ARG A 58 13.20 -8.35 1.67
N ARG A 59 12.33 -9.26 2.11
CA ARG A 59 12.34 -10.67 1.66
C ARG A 59 11.83 -10.82 0.22
N TYR A 60 10.94 -9.93 -0.23
CA TYR A 60 10.35 -9.97 -1.55
C TYR A 60 11.14 -9.15 -2.57
N THR A 61 11.66 -7.99 -2.16
CA THR A 61 12.24 -7.00 -3.09
C THR A 61 13.75 -6.78 -2.91
N GLY A 62 14.36 -7.39 -1.89
CA GLY A 62 15.75 -7.14 -1.51
C GLY A 62 15.99 -5.81 -0.79
N GLN A 63 15.00 -4.91 -0.78
CA GLN A 63 15.07 -3.59 -0.15
C GLN A 63 14.00 -3.43 0.95
N SER A 64 14.32 -2.66 2.00
CA SER A 64 13.31 -2.30 2.99
C SER A 64 12.30 -1.32 2.40
N LEU A 65 11.04 -1.50 2.74
CA LEU A 65 9.97 -0.53 2.50
C LEU A 65 9.47 -0.07 3.87
N SER A 66 9.39 1.24 4.10
CA SER A 66 8.97 1.79 5.38
C SER A 66 7.52 2.30 5.37
N PRO A 67 6.84 2.42 6.53
CA PRO A 67 5.50 3.00 6.59
C PRO A 67 5.44 4.44 6.05
N GLU A 68 6.51 5.22 6.22
CA GLU A 68 6.68 6.56 5.66
C GLU A 68 6.50 6.54 4.13
N GLN A 69 7.05 5.52 3.47
CA GLN A 69 6.99 5.37 2.02
C GLN A 69 5.61 4.94 1.51
N THR A 70 4.82 4.21 2.29
CA THR A 70 3.48 3.76 1.86
C THR A 70 2.36 4.74 2.21
N LEU A 71 2.53 5.51 3.29
CA LEU A 71 1.55 6.51 3.73
C LEU A 71 1.07 7.47 2.62
N PRO A 72 1.94 8.11 1.82
CA PRO A 72 1.47 9.06 0.79
C PRO A 72 0.66 8.36 -0.31
N LEU A 73 1.01 7.13 -0.68
CA LEU A 73 0.22 6.35 -1.64
C LEU A 73 -1.14 5.98 -1.05
N ILE A 74 -1.20 5.53 0.21
CA ILE A 74 -2.46 5.18 0.90
C ILE A 74 -3.39 6.39 1.02
N LYS A 75 -2.85 7.56 1.39
CA LYS A 75 -3.61 8.82 1.43
C LYS A 75 -4.16 9.20 0.06
N THR A 76 -3.34 9.01 -0.98
CA THR A 76 -3.75 9.31 -2.35
C THR A 76 -4.86 8.37 -2.82
N LEU A 77 -4.76 7.07 -2.55
CA LEU A 77 -5.84 6.10 -2.82
C LEU A 77 -7.17 6.53 -2.18
N ALA A 78 -7.13 7.00 -0.93
CA ALA A 78 -8.34 7.45 -0.24
C ALA A 78 -9.03 8.63 -0.96
N SER A 79 -8.25 9.50 -1.61
CA SER A 79 -8.75 10.63 -2.40
C SER A 79 -9.23 10.27 -3.82
N MET A 80 -8.88 9.09 -4.34
CA MET A 80 -9.20 8.67 -5.71
C MET A 80 -10.60 8.04 -5.80
N GLU A 81 -11.30 8.24 -6.91
CA GLU A 81 -12.52 7.50 -7.22
C GLU A 81 -12.17 6.10 -7.75
N LEU A 82 -12.30 5.10 -6.89
CA LEU A 82 -11.96 3.70 -7.17
C LEU A 82 -13.21 2.84 -7.07
N SER A 83 -13.37 1.90 -8.00
CA SER A 83 -14.29 0.78 -7.83
C SER A 83 -13.74 -0.22 -6.80
N PRO A 84 -14.59 -1.07 -6.19
CA PRO A 84 -14.14 -2.16 -5.33
C PRO A 84 -13.07 -3.01 -6.01
N CYS A 85 -11.90 -3.12 -5.38
CA CYS A 85 -10.74 -3.83 -5.93
C CYS A 85 -9.74 -4.19 -4.83
N ARG A 86 -8.76 -5.01 -5.20
CA ARG A 86 -7.58 -5.30 -4.39
C ARG A 86 -6.39 -4.48 -4.90
N VAL A 87 -5.68 -3.82 -4.00
CA VAL A 87 -4.50 -3.01 -4.34
C VAL A 87 -3.31 -3.41 -3.48
N ASP A 88 -2.27 -3.97 -4.10
CA ASP A 88 -1.00 -4.23 -3.41
C ASP A 88 -0.14 -2.96 -3.35
N ILE A 89 -0.28 -2.22 -2.25
CA ILE A 89 0.44 -0.98 -2.01
C ILE A 89 1.93 -1.21 -1.78
N GLY A 90 2.32 -2.41 -1.34
CA GLY A 90 3.72 -2.77 -1.15
C GLY A 90 4.47 -2.77 -2.48
N GLN A 91 3.89 -3.41 -3.49
CA GLN A 91 4.46 -3.44 -4.84
C GLN A 91 4.45 -2.05 -5.47
N LEU A 92 3.33 -1.33 -5.39
CA LEU A 92 3.21 0.01 -5.97
C LEU A 92 4.22 0.99 -5.36
N ALA A 93 4.37 0.98 -4.04
CA ALA A 93 5.34 1.82 -3.35
C ALA A 93 6.78 1.43 -3.69
N HIS A 94 7.10 0.13 -3.67
CA HIS A 94 8.45 -0.32 -4.01
C HIS A 94 8.90 0.15 -5.39
N THR A 95 8.03 0.02 -6.40
CA THR A 95 8.31 0.48 -7.76
C THR A 95 8.39 2.00 -7.83
N PHE A 96 7.47 2.73 -7.20
CA PHE A 96 7.47 4.19 -7.21
C PHE A 96 8.78 4.78 -6.66
N TRP A 97 9.28 4.21 -5.56
CA TRP A 97 10.48 4.69 -4.86
C TRP A 97 11.81 4.18 -5.44
N GLN A 98 11.82 3.36 -6.51
CA GLN A 98 13.09 2.95 -7.14
C GLN A 98 13.81 4.11 -7.86
N GLU A 99 13.04 5.04 -8.43
CA GLU A 99 13.55 6.10 -9.32
C GLU A 99 13.23 7.50 -8.79
N ARG A 100 12.76 7.61 -7.54
CA ARG A 100 12.25 8.84 -6.95
C ARG A 100 12.66 8.98 -5.50
N ASP A 101 12.97 10.22 -5.13
CA ASP A 101 13.33 10.60 -3.76
C ASP A 101 12.24 11.46 -3.08
N ASP A 102 11.14 11.76 -3.80
CA ASP A 102 10.03 12.56 -3.27
C ASP A 102 8.64 12.03 -3.67
N GLU A 103 7.60 12.64 -3.07
CA GLU A 103 6.21 12.28 -3.29
C GLU A 103 5.61 12.89 -4.58
N HIS A 104 6.39 13.63 -5.39
CA HIS A 104 5.85 14.25 -6.60
C HIS A 104 5.41 13.18 -7.60
N GLY A 105 4.19 13.35 -8.12
CA GLY A 105 3.62 12.44 -9.10
C GLY A 105 3.05 11.14 -8.53
N VAL A 106 2.95 10.97 -7.21
CA VAL A 106 2.26 9.82 -6.60
C VAL A 106 0.85 9.64 -7.18
N LYS A 107 0.11 10.75 -7.32
CA LYS A 107 -1.25 10.75 -7.88
C LYS A 107 -1.27 10.26 -9.33
N ASP A 108 -0.43 10.81 -10.19
CA ASP A 108 -0.39 10.46 -11.62
C ASP A 108 0.09 9.01 -11.82
N TYR A 109 1.04 8.58 -11.00
CA TYR A 109 1.52 7.20 -10.97
C TYR A 109 0.41 6.23 -10.58
N LEU A 110 -0.32 6.50 -9.49
CA LEU A 110 -1.43 5.66 -9.05
C LEU A 110 -2.58 5.68 -10.04
N HIS A 111 -2.90 6.83 -10.62
CA HIS A 111 -3.92 6.95 -11.67
C HIS A 111 -3.56 6.06 -12.87
N THR A 112 -2.31 6.15 -13.35
CA THR A 112 -1.83 5.35 -14.48
C THR A 112 -1.81 3.86 -14.14
N SER A 113 -1.37 3.52 -12.93
CA SER A 113 -1.31 2.13 -12.47
C SER A 113 -2.70 1.53 -12.33
N LEU A 114 -3.66 2.27 -11.80
CA LEU A 114 -5.00 1.80 -11.44
C LEU A 114 -6.07 2.09 -12.49
N LEU A 115 -5.71 2.45 -13.73
CA LEU A 115 -6.66 2.80 -14.79
C LEU A 115 -7.82 1.80 -14.94
N ASN A 116 -7.57 0.50 -14.81
CA ASN A 116 -8.59 -0.54 -14.91
C ASN A 116 -9.53 -0.63 -13.69
N ALA A 117 -9.08 -0.16 -12.53
CA ALA A 117 -9.88 -0.09 -11.29
C ALA A 117 -10.65 1.25 -11.16
N MET A 118 -10.28 2.24 -11.97
CA MET A 118 -10.98 3.51 -12.09
C MET A 118 -12.17 3.31 -13.03
N ASN A 119 -13.41 3.37 -12.52
CA ASN A 119 -14.62 3.70 -13.29
C ASN A 119 -15.93 3.66 -12.49
N GLY A 120 -15.93 3.47 -11.16
CA GLY A 120 -17.12 3.64 -10.30
C GLY A 120 -18.33 2.74 -10.61
N GLN A 121 -18.30 1.98 -11.70
CA GLN A 121 -19.33 1.03 -12.05
C GLN A 121 -19.31 -0.08 -11.01
N SER A 122 -20.48 -0.34 -10.42
CA SER A 122 -20.71 -1.49 -9.58
C SER A 122 -20.49 -2.73 -10.43
N ILE A 123 -19.25 -3.24 -10.41
CA ILE A 123 -18.95 -4.55 -10.94
C ILE A 123 -19.62 -5.50 -9.94
N THR A 124 -20.57 -6.27 -10.44
CA THR A 124 -21.42 -7.19 -9.66
C THR A 124 -20.61 -8.33 -9.01
N GLU A 125 -19.33 -8.42 -9.33
CA GLU A 125 -18.37 -9.39 -8.84
C GLU A 125 -17.05 -8.69 -8.43
N PRO A 126 -16.48 -9.00 -7.24
CA PRO A 126 -15.15 -8.53 -6.86
C PRO A 126 -14.12 -8.96 -7.91
N ARG A 127 -13.47 -8.01 -8.58
CA ARG A 127 -12.41 -8.29 -9.54
C ARG A 127 -11.05 -8.22 -8.85
N ASP A 128 -10.29 -9.30 -8.92
CA ASP A 128 -8.89 -9.32 -8.54
C ASP A 128 -8.09 -8.49 -9.56
N VAL A 129 -7.91 -7.20 -9.28
CA VAL A 129 -7.02 -6.34 -10.06
C VAL A 129 -5.60 -6.59 -9.59
N VAL A 130 -5.01 -7.69 -10.06
CA VAL A 130 -3.57 -7.94 -9.95
C VAL A 130 -2.90 -7.19 -11.09
N LEU A 131 -2.45 -5.97 -10.81
CA LEU A 131 -1.61 -5.23 -11.75
C LEU A 131 -0.22 -5.85 -11.72
N TYR A 132 0.19 -6.41 -12.85
CA TYR A 132 1.44 -7.11 -12.99
C TYR A 132 2.29 -6.53 -14.12
N GLY A 133 3.53 -6.18 -13.77
CA GLY A 133 4.72 -6.77 -14.42
C GLY A 133 5.53 -7.40 -13.28
N PHE A 134 5.72 -8.72 -13.19
CA PHE A 134 6.71 -9.53 -13.92
C PHE A 134 6.51 -11.04 -13.69
N GLY A 135 6.19 -11.87 -14.71
CA GLY A 135 6.05 -13.37 -14.75
C GLY A 135 5.94 -14.21 -13.44
N ARG A 136 4.96 -15.09 -13.22
CA ARG A 136 4.55 -16.27 -13.99
C ARG A 136 3.04 -16.52 -13.80
N ILE A 137 2.36 -16.87 -14.89
CA ILE A 137 1.11 -17.62 -14.84
C ILE A 137 1.45 -19.07 -14.44
N GLY A 138 0.79 -19.55 -13.40
CA GLY A 138 0.82 -20.93 -12.90
C GLY A 138 0.21 -20.93 -11.50
N ARG A 139 -0.96 -21.49 -11.23
CA ARG A 139 -1.73 -22.53 -11.92
C ARG A 139 -3.21 -22.34 -11.62
#